data_AF-A0AAW0RKE5-F1
#
_entry.id   AF-A0AAW0RKE5-F1
#
_cell.length_a   1.000
_cell.length_b   1.000
_cell.length_c   1.000
_cell.angle_alpha   90.00
_cell.angle_beta   90.00
_cell.angle_gamma   90.00
#
_symmetry.space_group_name_H-M   'P 1'
#
loop_
_entity.id
_entity.type
_entity.pdbx_description
1 polymer ?
#
loop_
_entity_poly.entity_id
_entity_poly.type
_entity_poly.pdbx_seq_one_letter_code
_entity_poly.pdbx_strand_id
1 'polypeptide(L)'
;MAEKLEKPTPTPHSSLTVSSGCLCYGHLHNMCHGLTLPPQPLPSAVERPLHGTVKSQMVHYNSTALNGTWRAYELVDSRSTERTAWFVCHDSVDPETEVDKMLRVSGSPYEFDSGSQWHSDESAQEGVLPINRYDWGCYDQRCKDKVPDSNESDDLAWEGEGLGLVDSAHARDYIGLWKDVCPPQREPQAHGLWMNVMGEYMFGRFGFNDDRKAARSFLCFTTCTEFAFTTFAGLETTLRVFESDHDRASRLLRQGFNMDGLELVQRELREHQQSGRVPPNDKLRGPYEAADYILDAQDADLIASRAHHPPPNAADEPVPHLSVYWRSACLEVINEALLSYLDSLFTVTSHSSTDDDTVGRESVAASLFPKHDEESTVDKWMYTTIMDPQSSPSVITSREAFADKILAFVNSRSDGRDLGIWRVEGVIQGLAAAMEWLCGEILELAGNSAIDHWRNGAIVPLDIRLGIRNDQDLMAAVGCSRVYWMGGTLGWVDSAPEV
;
A
#
# COMPACT_ATOMS: atom_id res chain seq x y z
N MET A 1 -25.51 7.36 -46.07
CA MET A 1 -24.07 7.65 -45.85
C MET A 1 -23.96 8.12 -44.42
N ALA A 2 -23.54 7.24 -43.51
CA ALA A 2 -23.19 7.68 -42.17
C ALA A 2 -21.87 8.45 -42.32
N GLU A 3 -21.89 9.76 -42.10
CA GLU A 3 -20.65 10.51 -41.85
C GLU A 3 -19.92 9.78 -40.72
N LYS A 4 -18.72 9.30 -41.00
CA LYS A 4 -17.79 8.92 -39.94
C LYS A 4 -17.55 10.21 -39.17
N LEU A 5 -18.23 10.39 -38.04
CA LEU A 5 -17.83 11.41 -37.08
C LEU A 5 -16.37 11.13 -36.74
N GLU A 6 -15.48 12.03 -37.14
CA GLU A 6 -14.08 11.97 -36.73
C GLU A 6 -14.03 12.06 -35.21
N LYS A 7 -13.31 11.13 -34.57
CA LYS A 7 -13.11 11.16 -33.13
C LYS A 7 -12.40 12.47 -32.78
N PRO A 8 -12.93 13.29 -31.84
CA PRO A 8 -12.26 14.52 -31.44
C PRO A 8 -10.88 14.18 -30.87
N THR A 9 -9.87 14.94 -31.28
CA THR A 9 -8.46 14.75 -30.88
C THR A 9 -8.02 15.79 -29.87
N PRO A 10 -7.04 15.48 -28.99
CA PRO A 10 -6.53 16.46 -28.02
C PRO A 10 -6.04 17.75 -28.67
N THR A 11 -6.47 18.89 -28.13
CA THR A 11 -6.01 20.22 -28.60
C THR A 11 -4.94 20.75 -27.65
N PRO A 12 -3.77 21.20 -28.17
CA PRO A 12 -2.72 21.74 -27.32
C PRO A 12 -3.13 23.10 -26.73
N HIS A 13 -2.87 23.28 -25.44
CA HIS A 13 -3.07 24.55 -24.72
C HIS A 13 -1.93 25.53 -25.02
N SER A 14 -0.69 25.06 -25.03
CA SER A 14 0.51 25.87 -25.29
C SER A 14 1.62 25.03 -25.92
N SER A 15 2.74 25.67 -26.24
CA SER A 15 3.90 24.99 -26.82
C SER A 15 5.22 25.62 -26.38
N LEU A 16 6.28 24.82 -26.37
CA LEU A 16 7.65 25.28 -26.21
C LEU A 16 8.55 24.69 -27.31
N THR A 17 9.67 25.35 -27.59
CA THR A 17 10.68 24.86 -28.55
C THR A 17 11.93 24.39 -27.82
N VAL A 18 12.37 23.17 -28.10
CA VAL A 18 13.64 22.60 -27.61
C VAL A 18 14.67 22.64 -28.72
N SER A 19 15.82 23.25 -28.42
CA SER A 19 16.93 23.48 -29.35
C SER A 19 18.27 22.92 -28.84
N SER A 20 18.43 22.81 -27.52
CA SER A 20 19.65 22.29 -26.89
C SER A 20 19.77 20.76 -26.87
N GLY A 21 18.69 20.05 -27.21
CA GLY A 21 18.56 18.60 -27.03
C GLY A 21 18.35 18.20 -25.57
N CYS A 22 18.04 19.15 -24.68
CA CYS A 22 17.94 18.93 -23.25
C CYS A 22 16.82 19.78 -22.60
N LEU A 23 16.19 19.24 -21.56
CA LEU A 23 15.16 19.91 -20.77
C LEU A 23 15.57 19.96 -19.29
N CYS A 24 15.72 21.17 -18.76
CA CYS A 24 15.76 21.40 -17.31
C CYS A 24 14.34 21.42 -16.75
N TYR A 25 14.14 20.82 -15.58
CA TYR A 25 12.80 20.68 -15.00
C TYR A 25 12.76 20.78 -13.47
N GLY A 26 11.57 20.97 -12.90
CA GLY A 26 11.32 21.03 -11.46
C GLY A 26 11.11 22.46 -10.93
N HIS A 27 11.30 22.67 -9.62
CA HIS A 27 11.31 24.01 -9.05
C HIS A 27 12.53 24.80 -9.55
N LEU A 28 12.57 26.10 -9.28
CA LEU A 28 13.64 26.97 -9.79
C LEU A 28 15.04 26.52 -9.33
N HIS A 29 15.17 26.08 -8.07
CA HIS A 29 16.43 25.57 -7.55
C HIS A 29 16.82 24.22 -8.17
N ASN A 30 15.85 23.34 -8.49
CA ASN A 30 16.12 22.09 -9.20
C ASN A 30 16.64 22.35 -10.61
N MET A 31 16.03 23.27 -11.36
CA MET A 31 16.53 23.68 -12.68
C MET A 31 17.93 24.32 -12.57
N CYS A 32 18.19 25.11 -11.52
CA CYS A 32 19.51 25.67 -11.23
C CYS A 32 20.55 24.56 -11.01
N HIS A 33 20.19 23.51 -10.26
CA HIS A 33 21.04 22.35 -10.09
C HIS A 33 21.26 21.60 -11.41
N GLY A 34 20.22 21.37 -12.20
CA GLY A 34 20.32 20.68 -13.49
C GLY A 34 21.26 21.37 -14.49
N LEU A 35 21.35 22.71 -14.46
CA LEU A 35 22.31 23.48 -15.23
C LEU A 35 23.78 23.25 -14.85
N THR A 36 24.04 22.66 -13.67
CA THR A 36 25.39 22.32 -13.21
C THR A 36 25.83 20.90 -13.59
N LEU A 37 24.90 20.10 -14.11
CA LEU A 37 25.11 18.69 -14.43
C LEU A 37 25.02 18.44 -15.94
N PRO A 38 25.70 17.40 -16.44
CA PRO A 38 25.49 16.95 -17.81
C PRO A 38 24.06 16.41 -17.98
N PRO A 39 23.50 16.47 -19.21
CA PRO A 39 22.19 15.90 -19.51
C PRO A 39 22.11 14.42 -19.13
N GLN A 40 21.05 14.06 -18.43
CA GLN A 40 20.73 12.70 -17.99
C GLN A 40 19.98 11.96 -19.10
N PRO A 41 20.56 10.88 -19.67
CA PRO A 41 19.81 9.94 -20.49
C PRO A 41 18.88 9.10 -19.60
N LEU A 42 18.05 8.23 -20.20
CA LEU A 42 17.32 7.23 -19.42
C LEU A 42 18.33 6.39 -18.61
N PRO A 43 18.24 6.37 -17.27
CA PRO A 43 19.17 5.59 -16.46
C PRO A 43 19.05 4.09 -16.78
N SER A 44 20.16 3.37 -16.80
CA SER A 44 20.17 1.89 -16.88
C SER A 44 19.97 1.24 -15.51
N ALA A 45 20.26 1.99 -14.44
CA ALA A 45 20.01 1.66 -13.05
C ALA A 45 19.93 2.97 -12.28
N VAL A 46 19.10 3.02 -11.25
CA VAL A 46 18.94 4.22 -10.42
C VAL A 46 19.53 3.96 -9.05
N GLU A 47 20.52 4.77 -8.67
CA GLU A 47 21.01 4.82 -7.30
C GLU A 47 19.91 5.37 -6.40
N ARG A 48 19.60 4.61 -5.34
CA ARG A 48 18.59 4.96 -4.33
C ARG A 48 19.32 5.19 -3.01
N PRO A 49 19.83 6.40 -2.75
CA PRO A 49 20.43 6.68 -1.46
C PRO A 49 19.36 6.52 -0.37
N LEU A 50 19.69 5.75 0.67
CA LEU A 50 18.83 5.61 1.85
C LEU A 50 19.13 6.78 2.79
N HIS A 51 18.18 7.71 2.93
CA HIS A 51 18.24 8.77 3.93
C HIS A 51 17.10 8.60 4.93
N GLY A 52 17.39 8.01 6.10
CA GLY A 52 16.39 7.75 7.13
C GLY A 52 15.29 6.80 6.64
N THR A 53 14.02 7.15 6.85
CA THR A 53 12.84 6.40 6.40
C THR A 53 12.39 6.77 4.98
N VAL A 54 13.00 7.79 4.36
CA VAL A 54 12.60 8.28 3.03
C VAL A 54 13.49 7.63 1.97
N LYS A 55 12.85 6.96 1.00
CA LYS A 55 13.48 6.50 -0.24
C LYS A 55 13.40 7.65 -1.25
N SER A 56 14.50 8.00 -1.90
CA SER A 56 14.52 8.89 -3.07
C SER A 56 15.43 8.29 -4.14
N GLN A 57 15.25 8.72 -5.39
CA GLN A 57 16.11 8.35 -6.50
C GLN A 57 16.97 9.53 -6.95
N MET A 58 18.22 9.26 -7.29
CA MET A 58 19.11 10.32 -7.75
C MET A 58 18.75 10.75 -9.18
N VAL A 59 18.11 11.92 -9.28
CA VAL A 59 17.77 12.59 -10.55
C VAL A 59 18.57 13.88 -10.72
N HIS A 60 18.85 14.25 -11.98
CA HIS A 60 19.72 15.38 -12.31
C HIS A 60 18.97 16.66 -12.66
N TYR A 61 17.65 16.62 -12.86
CA TYR A 61 16.84 17.78 -13.28
C TYR A 61 17.26 18.41 -14.62
N ASN A 62 17.95 17.64 -15.45
CA ASN A 62 18.38 18.01 -16.80
C ASN A 62 18.33 16.74 -17.65
N SER A 63 17.24 16.53 -18.39
CA SER A 63 17.01 15.30 -19.16
C SER A 63 17.35 15.51 -20.63
N THR A 64 17.96 14.53 -21.29
CA THR A 64 18.08 14.52 -22.76
C THR A 64 16.69 14.53 -23.40
N ALA A 65 16.48 15.31 -24.46
CA ALA A 65 15.17 15.55 -25.07
C ALA A 65 15.26 15.71 -26.59
N LEU A 66 14.16 15.38 -27.29
CA LEU A 66 14.04 15.65 -28.72
C LEU A 66 14.02 17.16 -28.99
N ASN A 67 14.82 17.59 -29.97
CA ASN A 67 14.73 18.93 -30.52
C ASN A 67 13.46 19.10 -31.35
N GLY A 68 12.87 20.28 -31.29
CA GLY A 68 11.68 20.64 -32.03
C GLY A 68 10.59 21.24 -31.15
N THR A 69 9.38 21.27 -31.68
CA THR A 69 8.22 21.81 -30.97
C THR A 69 7.61 20.76 -30.07
N TRP A 70 7.39 21.13 -28.82
CA TRP A 70 6.66 20.34 -27.84
C TRP A 70 5.33 21.05 -27.54
N ARG A 71 4.25 20.26 -27.48
CA ARG A 71 2.88 20.69 -27.23
C ARG A 71 2.49 20.30 -25.82
N ALA A 72 1.93 21.24 -25.08
CA ALA A 72 1.37 21.01 -23.75
C ALA A 72 -0.15 20.91 -23.82
N TYR A 73 -0.67 19.93 -23.11
CA TYR A 73 -2.07 19.58 -23.03
C TYR A 73 -2.51 19.66 -21.57
N GLU A 74 -3.62 20.33 -21.33
CA GLU A 74 -4.27 20.30 -20.03
C GLU A 74 -5.04 18.99 -19.88
N LEU A 75 -4.83 18.35 -18.74
CA LEU A 75 -5.60 17.19 -18.32
C LEU A 75 -6.56 17.65 -17.21
N VAL A 76 -7.85 17.38 -17.40
CA VAL A 76 -8.92 17.86 -16.54
C VAL A 76 -9.69 16.70 -15.92
N ASP A 77 -10.22 16.91 -14.73
CA ASP A 77 -11.17 16.00 -14.13
C ASP A 77 -12.49 16.07 -14.92
N SER A 78 -12.97 14.94 -15.40
CA SER A 78 -14.20 14.82 -16.20
C SER A 78 -15.48 15.20 -15.42
N ARG A 79 -15.43 15.22 -14.08
CA ARG A 79 -16.54 15.54 -13.18
C ARG A 79 -16.61 17.04 -12.88
N SER A 80 -15.47 17.68 -12.65
CA SER A 80 -15.39 19.11 -12.27
C SER A 80 -14.90 20.04 -13.37
N THR A 81 -14.29 19.51 -14.43
CA THR A 81 -13.55 20.22 -15.48
C THR A 81 -12.31 21.00 -15.00
N GLU A 82 -11.91 20.82 -13.74
CA GLU A 82 -10.72 21.45 -13.19
C GLU A 82 -9.45 20.73 -13.67
N ARG A 83 -8.39 21.50 -13.91
CA ARG A 83 -7.09 20.96 -14.32
C ARG A 83 -6.46 20.17 -13.17
N THR A 84 -6.21 18.89 -13.42
CA THR A 84 -5.62 17.95 -12.46
C THR A 84 -4.23 17.47 -12.87
N ALA A 85 -3.82 17.64 -14.12
CA ALA A 85 -2.49 17.27 -14.58
C ALA A 85 -2.09 18.03 -15.86
N TRP A 86 -0.81 17.90 -16.22
CA TRP A 86 -0.27 18.37 -17.50
C TRP A 86 0.40 17.21 -18.24
N PHE A 87 0.16 17.15 -19.54
CA PHE A 87 0.91 16.29 -20.43
C PHE A 87 1.60 17.13 -21.51
N VAL A 88 2.90 16.94 -21.70
CA VAL A 88 3.70 17.66 -22.70
C VAL A 88 4.40 16.65 -23.59
N CYS A 89 4.30 16.77 -24.91
CA CYS A 89 5.01 15.87 -25.82
C CYS A 89 5.50 16.57 -27.08
N HIS A 90 6.53 16.01 -27.71
CA HIS A 90 7.02 16.44 -29.01
C HIS A 90 5.93 16.32 -30.08
N ASP A 91 5.92 17.19 -31.10
CA ASP A 91 4.85 17.27 -32.11
C ASP A 91 4.65 15.98 -32.93
N SER A 92 5.67 15.13 -32.96
CA SER A 92 5.70 13.86 -33.66
C SER A 92 5.09 12.71 -32.86
N VAL A 93 4.60 12.97 -31.65
CA VAL A 93 4.08 11.98 -30.71
C VAL A 93 2.57 12.08 -30.65
N ASP A 94 1.90 10.93 -30.74
CA ASP A 94 0.46 10.84 -30.47
C ASP A 94 0.22 10.93 -28.95
N PRO A 95 -0.49 11.96 -28.46
CA PRO A 95 -0.59 12.21 -27.03
C PRO A 95 -1.39 11.15 -26.28
N GLU A 96 -2.47 10.61 -26.88
CA GLU A 96 -3.28 9.57 -26.25
C GLU A 96 -2.45 8.27 -26.06
N THR A 97 -1.78 7.82 -27.11
CA THR A 97 -0.97 6.59 -27.09
C THR A 97 0.22 6.69 -26.14
N GLU A 98 0.86 7.85 -26.09
CA GLU A 98 2.05 8.04 -25.24
C GLU A 98 1.68 8.11 -23.75
N VAL A 99 0.58 8.80 -23.38
CA VAL A 99 0.09 8.80 -22.00
C VAL A 99 -0.31 7.39 -21.56
N ASP A 100 -1.04 6.65 -22.39
CA ASP A 100 -1.42 5.26 -22.10
C ASP A 100 -0.19 4.38 -21.83
N LYS A 101 0.85 4.48 -22.68
CA LYS A 101 2.13 3.79 -22.48
C LYS A 101 2.73 4.11 -21.10
N MET A 102 2.73 5.37 -20.70
CA MET A 102 3.31 5.82 -19.43
C MET A 102 2.51 5.31 -18.24
N LEU A 103 1.19 5.46 -18.28
CA LEU A 103 0.29 5.04 -17.20
C LEU A 103 0.28 3.52 -17.03
N ARG A 104 0.51 2.73 -18.08
CA ARG A 104 0.58 1.27 -18.01
C ARG A 104 1.70 0.75 -17.09
N VAL A 105 2.83 1.45 -17.02
CA VAL A 105 3.99 1.03 -16.18
C VAL A 105 4.25 1.91 -14.97
N SER A 106 3.71 3.14 -14.96
CA SER A 106 3.95 4.10 -13.89
C SER A 106 2.89 5.21 -13.85
N GLY A 107 1.68 4.87 -13.43
CA GLY A 107 0.58 5.79 -13.11
C GLY A 107 0.68 6.42 -11.71
N SER A 108 -0.48 6.80 -11.16
CA SER A 108 -0.59 7.41 -9.83
C SER A 108 -0.39 6.36 -8.74
N PRO A 109 0.53 6.54 -7.76
CA PRO A 109 0.73 5.58 -6.68
C PRO A 109 -0.50 5.37 -5.79
N TYR A 110 -1.50 6.25 -5.90
CA TYR A 110 -2.78 6.18 -5.18
C TYR A 110 -3.87 5.46 -5.99
N GLU A 111 -3.59 5.08 -7.23
CA GLU A 111 -4.44 4.19 -8.01
C GLU A 111 -3.89 2.77 -7.98
N PHE A 112 -4.81 1.81 -7.98
CA PHE A 112 -4.48 0.40 -8.14
C PHE A 112 -3.93 0.12 -9.55
N ASP A 113 -3.10 -0.92 -9.69
CA ASP A 113 -2.45 -1.29 -10.95
C ASP A 113 -1.75 -0.09 -11.64
N SER A 114 -1.16 0.79 -10.83
CA SER A 114 -0.41 1.96 -11.30
C SER A 114 1.03 1.64 -11.69
N GLY A 115 1.44 0.38 -11.62
CA GLY A 115 2.82 -0.01 -11.87
C GLY A 115 3.77 0.55 -10.82
N SER A 116 5.02 0.81 -11.20
CA SER A 116 6.05 1.24 -10.25
C SER A 116 6.10 2.76 -10.13
N GLN A 117 6.02 3.28 -8.91
CA GLN A 117 6.30 4.70 -8.62
C GLN A 117 7.80 5.05 -8.72
N TRP A 118 8.65 4.03 -8.79
CA TRP A 118 10.10 4.13 -8.90
C TRP A 118 10.57 3.65 -10.26
N HIS A 119 11.76 4.08 -10.68
CA HIS A 119 12.42 3.44 -11.81
C HIS A 119 12.67 1.94 -11.54
N SER A 120 12.04 1.10 -12.35
CA SER A 120 12.08 -0.37 -12.35
C SER A 120 12.46 -0.92 -13.74
N ASP A 121 12.75 -2.23 -13.82
CA ASP A 121 13.03 -2.93 -15.06
C ASP A 121 11.87 -2.78 -16.08
N GLU A 122 10.61 -2.83 -15.64
CA GLU A 122 9.45 -2.65 -16.54
C GLU A 122 9.40 -1.22 -17.09
N SER A 123 9.59 -0.22 -16.22
CA SER A 123 9.61 1.19 -16.65
C SER A 123 10.78 1.46 -17.60
N ALA A 124 11.98 0.91 -17.33
CA ALA A 124 13.15 1.02 -18.20
C ALA A 124 12.93 0.34 -19.55
N GLN A 125 12.23 -0.80 -19.58
CA GLN A 125 11.88 -1.51 -20.80
C GLN A 125 10.94 -0.71 -21.70
N GLU A 126 9.96 -0.02 -21.11
CA GLU A 126 9.00 0.84 -21.83
C GLU A 126 9.53 2.27 -22.08
N GLY A 127 10.77 2.55 -21.66
CA GLY A 127 11.40 3.86 -21.85
C GLY A 127 10.76 4.95 -20.99
N VAL A 128 10.26 4.61 -19.80
CA VAL A 128 9.63 5.55 -18.86
C VAL A 128 10.56 5.76 -17.67
N LEU A 129 10.83 7.02 -17.35
CA LEU A 129 11.54 7.42 -16.12
C LEU A 129 10.53 8.02 -15.14
N PRO A 130 10.15 7.30 -14.08
CA PRO A 130 9.36 7.85 -12.99
C PRO A 130 10.17 8.84 -12.16
N ILE A 131 9.54 9.92 -11.74
CA ILE A 131 10.00 10.90 -10.76
C ILE A 131 8.96 10.92 -9.64
N ASN A 132 9.35 10.51 -8.44
CA ASN A 132 8.48 10.30 -7.30
C ASN A 132 8.37 11.57 -6.42
N ARG A 133 7.40 11.60 -5.50
CA ARG A 133 7.16 12.72 -4.58
C ARG A 133 8.40 13.19 -3.82
N TYR A 134 9.29 12.27 -3.46
CA TYR A 134 10.50 12.55 -2.70
C TYR A 134 11.70 12.99 -3.55
N ASP A 135 11.52 13.04 -4.87
CA ASP A 135 12.56 13.47 -5.81
C ASP A 135 12.40 14.95 -6.19
N TRP A 136 11.47 15.68 -5.57
CA TRP A 136 11.18 17.10 -5.86
C TRP A 136 11.74 18.04 -4.79
N GLY A 137 11.66 19.34 -5.10
CA GLY A 137 12.36 20.41 -4.41
C GLY A 137 12.13 20.59 -2.91
N CYS A 138 10.96 20.25 -2.35
CA CYS A 138 10.78 20.31 -0.89
C CYS A 138 11.63 19.26 -0.14
N TYR A 139 11.96 18.15 -0.80
CA TYR A 139 12.82 17.08 -0.30
C TYR A 139 14.26 17.15 -0.85
N ASP A 140 14.53 18.06 -1.80
CA ASP A 140 15.85 18.26 -2.42
C ASP A 140 16.41 19.66 -2.11
N GLN A 141 17.50 19.74 -1.36
CA GLN A 141 18.08 21.01 -0.92
C GLN A 141 19.15 21.56 -1.89
N ARG A 142 19.43 20.90 -3.00
CA ARG A 142 20.55 21.27 -3.89
C ARG A 142 20.24 22.59 -4.59
N CYS A 143 21.17 23.54 -4.51
CA CYS A 143 21.06 24.89 -5.09
C CYS A 143 19.92 25.77 -4.54
N LYS A 144 19.24 25.36 -3.47
CA LYS A 144 18.19 26.19 -2.82
C LYS A 144 18.76 27.49 -2.23
N ASP A 145 20.03 27.48 -1.84
CA ASP A 145 20.80 28.64 -1.39
C ASP A 145 21.02 29.70 -2.49
N LYS A 146 21.00 29.29 -3.76
CA LYS A 146 21.26 30.16 -4.92
C LYS A 146 20.01 30.80 -5.49
N VAL A 147 18.88 30.12 -5.36
CA VAL A 147 17.57 30.56 -5.83
C VAL A 147 16.56 30.26 -4.73
N PRO A 148 16.46 31.14 -3.71
CA PRO A 148 15.45 30.97 -2.69
C PRO A 148 14.06 31.07 -3.33
N ASP A 149 13.21 30.07 -3.09
CA ASP A 149 11.81 30.14 -3.51
C ASP A 149 11.12 31.22 -2.67
N SER A 150 10.46 32.18 -3.32
CA SER A 150 9.91 33.39 -2.69
C SER A 150 8.75 33.16 -1.71
N ASN A 151 8.30 31.91 -1.54
CA ASN A 151 7.05 31.56 -0.87
C ASN A 151 7.21 30.69 0.39
N GLU A 152 8.35 30.73 1.08
CA GLU A 152 8.41 30.27 2.49
C GLU A 152 7.74 31.29 3.45
N SER A 153 6.61 31.89 3.05
CA SER A 153 5.73 32.59 3.99
C SER A 153 4.60 31.66 4.39
N ASP A 154 4.54 31.31 5.67
CA ASP A 154 3.54 30.42 6.30
C ASP A 154 2.06 30.84 6.07
N ASP A 155 1.79 31.99 5.46
CA ASP A 155 0.45 32.62 5.39
C ASP A 155 -0.27 32.51 4.03
N LEU A 156 0.34 31.92 2.99
CA LEU A 156 -0.37 31.57 1.75
C LEU A 156 -0.76 30.09 1.78
N ALA A 157 -1.91 29.83 2.39
CA ALA A 157 -2.54 28.53 2.45
C ALA A 157 -2.69 27.91 1.04
N TRP A 158 -1.80 26.96 0.71
CA TRP A 158 -2.05 25.78 -0.13
C TRP A 158 -2.90 25.97 -1.41
N GLU A 159 -2.42 26.75 -2.38
CA GLU A 159 -3.05 26.88 -3.71
C GLU A 159 -2.41 25.96 -4.77
N GLY A 160 -1.88 24.80 -4.38
CA GLY A 160 -1.29 23.78 -5.26
C GLY A 160 0.21 23.90 -5.53
N GLU A 161 0.71 23.01 -6.37
CA GLU A 161 2.13 22.84 -6.70
C GLU A 161 2.42 23.24 -8.15
N GLY A 162 3.69 23.55 -8.46
CA GLY A 162 4.06 23.91 -9.82
C GLY A 162 5.52 23.69 -10.16
N LEU A 163 5.79 23.38 -11.43
CA LEU A 163 7.13 23.12 -11.93
C LEU A 163 7.40 23.74 -13.29
N GLY A 164 8.67 24.06 -13.53
CA GLY A 164 9.18 24.49 -14.82
C GLY A 164 9.60 23.31 -15.69
N LEU A 165 9.40 23.44 -17.00
CA LEU A 165 9.97 22.56 -18.02
C LEU A 165 10.55 23.44 -19.13
N VAL A 166 11.88 23.53 -19.20
CA VAL A 166 12.58 24.58 -19.97
C VAL A 166 13.73 23.99 -20.77
N ASP A 167 13.89 24.43 -22.00
CA ASP A 167 15.10 24.17 -22.79
C ASP A 167 16.34 24.60 -21.99
N SER A 168 17.31 23.70 -21.83
CA SER A 168 18.49 23.97 -20.98
C SER A 168 19.29 25.19 -21.44
N ALA A 169 19.25 25.56 -22.73
CA ALA A 169 19.93 26.76 -23.24
C ALA A 169 19.32 28.06 -22.68
N HIS A 170 18.05 28.04 -22.28
CA HIS A 170 17.28 29.21 -21.82
C HIS A 170 16.96 29.15 -20.33
N ALA A 171 17.19 28.02 -19.66
CA ALA A 171 16.79 27.81 -18.27
C ALA A 171 17.38 28.85 -17.30
N ARG A 172 18.62 29.32 -17.51
CA ARG A 172 19.22 30.37 -16.65
C ARG A 172 18.42 31.68 -16.71
N ASP A 173 18.02 32.08 -17.92
CA ASP A 173 17.30 33.33 -18.13
C ASP A 173 15.88 33.24 -17.54
N TYR A 174 15.22 32.10 -17.71
CA TYR A 174 13.85 31.90 -17.20
C TYR A 174 13.81 31.73 -15.68
N ILE A 175 14.83 31.12 -15.07
CA ILE A 175 15.02 31.17 -13.62
C ILE A 175 15.11 32.63 -13.15
N GLY A 176 15.92 33.45 -13.84
CA GLY A 176 16.05 34.88 -13.54
C GLY A 176 14.74 35.66 -13.70
N LEU A 177 13.91 35.29 -14.66
CA LEU A 177 12.60 35.89 -14.92
C LEU A 177 11.55 35.52 -13.87
N TRP A 178 11.55 34.25 -13.42
CA TRP A 178 10.49 33.69 -12.58
C TRP A 178 10.76 33.74 -11.08
N LYS A 179 12.01 33.94 -10.64
CA LYS A 179 12.40 33.89 -9.21
C LYS A 179 11.65 34.87 -8.30
N ASP A 180 11.27 36.03 -8.83
CA ASP A 180 10.58 37.08 -8.06
C ASP A 180 9.07 37.13 -8.40
N VAL A 181 8.57 36.11 -9.11
CA VAL A 181 7.17 35.99 -9.55
C VAL A 181 6.52 34.81 -8.84
N CYS A 182 5.33 35.03 -8.28
CA CYS A 182 4.54 33.99 -7.62
C CYS A 182 4.24 32.84 -8.61
N PRO A 183 4.37 31.56 -8.24
CA PRO A 183 4.24 30.43 -9.17
C PRO A 183 2.98 30.43 -10.07
N PRO A 184 1.77 30.74 -9.56
CA PRO A 184 0.56 30.82 -10.40
C PRO A 184 0.60 31.90 -11.50
N GLN A 185 1.48 32.90 -11.34
CA GLN A 185 1.60 34.06 -12.23
C GLN A 185 2.77 33.93 -13.23
N ARG A 186 3.50 32.80 -13.21
CA ARG A 186 4.62 32.56 -14.13
C ARG A 186 4.08 32.18 -15.50
N GLU A 187 4.17 33.13 -16.43
CA GLU A 187 3.65 32.95 -17.79
C GLU A 187 4.55 32.04 -18.64
N PRO A 188 3.96 31.19 -19.51
CA PRO A 188 4.68 30.42 -20.51
C PRO A 188 5.58 31.28 -21.41
N GLN A 189 6.72 30.72 -21.79
CA GLN A 189 7.71 31.35 -22.66
C GLN A 189 7.96 30.49 -23.90
N ALA A 190 8.57 31.05 -24.94
CA ALA A 190 8.82 30.34 -26.20
C ALA A 190 9.64 29.04 -26.04
N HIS A 191 10.53 28.98 -25.06
CA HIS A 191 11.43 27.84 -24.80
C HIS A 191 11.18 27.17 -23.45
N GLY A 192 10.03 27.42 -22.81
CA GLY A 192 9.79 26.88 -21.48
C GLY A 192 8.38 27.13 -20.97
N LEU A 193 7.89 26.17 -20.20
CA LEU A 193 6.57 26.22 -19.58
C LEU A 193 6.71 26.27 -18.08
N TRP A 194 5.74 26.93 -17.44
CA TRP A 194 5.48 26.77 -16.01
C TRP A 194 4.10 26.11 -15.87
N MET A 195 4.06 24.97 -15.19
CA MET A 195 2.88 24.11 -15.09
C MET A 195 2.43 24.03 -13.64
N ASN A 196 1.23 24.55 -13.35
CA ASN A 196 0.63 24.52 -12.01
C ASN A 196 -0.48 23.46 -11.95
N VAL A 197 -0.51 22.69 -10.85
CA VAL A 197 -1.47 21.60 -10.57
C VAL A 197 -1.88 21.65 -9.11
N MET A 198 -3.17 21.47 -8.80
CA MET A 198 -3.63 21.37 -7.41
C MET A 198 -3.15 20.06 -6.76
N GLY A 199 -2.76 20.10 -5.49
CA GLY A 199 -2.41 18.92 -4.69
C GLY A 199 -1.12 19.08 -3.89
N GLU A 200 -0.89 18.15 -2.98
CA GLU A 200 0.27 18.16 -2.07
C GLU A 200 1.53 17.54 -2.70
N TYR A 201 1.42 16.28 -3.15
CA TYR A 201 2.56 15.53 -3.62
C TYR A 201 2.55 15.48 -5.14
N MET A 202 3.64 15.96 -5.74
CA MET A 202 3.86 15.92 -7.18
C MET A 202 4.51 14.63 -7.66
N PHE A 203 4.18 14.26 -8.89
CA PHE A 203 4.76 13.14 -9.60
C PHE A 203 5.03 13.53 -11.06
N GLY A 204 6.09 12.95 -11.61
CA GLY A 204 6.53 13.23 -12.97
C GLY A 204 6.89 11.95 -13.68
N ARG A 205 6.64 11.87 -14.98
CA ARG A 205 7.05 10.73 -15.82
C ARG A 205 7.66 11.28 -17.10
N PHE A 206 8.90 10.95 -17.39
CA PHE A 206 9.46 11.19 -18.73
C PHE A 206 9.27 9.95 -19.59
N GLY A 207 8.72 10.12 -20.79
CA GLY A 207 8.70 9.09 -21.81
C GLY A 207 9.80 9.33 -22.82
N PHE A 208 10.63 8.32 -23.04
CA PHE A 208 11.72 8.33 -24.00
C PHE A 208 11.29 7.71 -25.33
N ASN A 209 12.02 8.06 -26.38
CA ASN A 209 11.90 7.44 -27.68
C ASN A 209 12.33 5.96 -27.66
N ASP A 210 12.07 5.25 -28.77
CA ASP A 210 12.20 3.80 -28.83
C ASP A 210 13.66 3.32 -28.65
N ASP A 211 14.65 4.15 -28.99
CA ASP A 211 16.07 3.88 -28.73
C ASP A 211 16.55 4.34 -27.33
N ARG A 212 15.63 4.90 -26.53
CA ARG A 212 15.79 5.32 -25.13
C ARG A 212 16.85 6.40 -24.92
N LYS A 213 17.16 7.20 -25.94
CA LYS A 213 18.21 8.24 -25.88
C LYS A 213 17.70 9.66 -25.64
N ALA A 214 16.44 9.93 -25.92
CA ALA A 214 15.88 11.27 -25.77
C ALA A 214 14.43 11.20 -25.28
N ALA A 215 14.11 11.99 -24.26
CA ALA A 215 12.75 12.24 -23.86
C ALA A 215 11.96 12.84 -25.02
N ARG A 216 10.73 12.36 -25.20
CA ARG A 216 9.76 12.85 -26.17
C ARG A 216 8.44 13.29 -25.53
N SER A 217 8.28 13.01 -24.24
CA SER A 217 7.08 13.33 -23.48
C SER A 217 7.39 13.50 -21.98
N PHE A 218 6.53 14.26 -21.31
CA PHE A 218 6.54 14.48 -19.88
C PHE A 218 5.11 14.59 -19.35
N LEU A 219 4.76 13.78 -18.35
CA LEU A 219 3.49 13.82 -17.63
C LEU A 219 3.75 14.32 -16.21
N CYS A 220 3.00 15.33 -15.77
CA CYS A 220 3.04 15.91 -14.42
C CYS A 220 1.66 15.84 -13.78
N PHE A 221 1.58 15.31 -12.56
CA PHE A 221 0.32 15.10 -11.85
C PHE A 221 0.55 15.11 -10.33
N THR A 222 -0.53 15.04 -9.55
CA THR A 222 -0.45 15.07 -8.07
C THR A 222 -1.21 13.93 -7.41
N THR A 223 -1.22 13.90 -6.08
CA THR A 223 -2.10 13.03 -5.27
C THR A 223 -3.58 13.14 -5.63
N CYS A 224 -4.00 14.29 -6.17
CA CYS A 224 -5.40 14.57 -6.49
C CYS A 224 -5.78 14.13 -7.91
N THR A 225 -4.87 13.50 -8.64
CA THR A 225 -5.12 13.01 -10.01
C THR A 225 -5.60 11.56 -10.00
N GLU A 226 -6.88 11.38 -10.30
CA GLU A 226 -7.49 10.08 -10.60
C GLU A 226 -7.62 9.92 -12.12
N PHE A 227 -6.74 9.13 -12.73
CA PHE A 227 -6.72 8.91 -14.19
C PHE A 227 -7.96 8.22 -14.72
N ALA A 228 -8.67 7.46 -13.87
CA ALA A 228 -10.01 6.92 -14.20
C ALA A 228 -11.06 8.02 -14.48
N PHE A 229 -10.85 9.23 -13.94
CA PHE A 229 -11.71 10.39 -14.13
C PHE A 229 -11.00 11.54 -14.85
N THR A 230 -9.74 11.38 -15.25
CA THR A 230 -8.98 12.43 -15.94
C THR A 230 -9.09 12.25 -17.45
N THR A 231 -9.28 13.34 -18.19
CA THR A 231 -9.36 13.37 -19.66
C THR A 231 -8.54 14.53 -20.21
N PHE A 232 -8.21 14.50 -21.50
CA PHE A 232 -7.72 15.71 -22.18
C PHE A 232 -8.83 16.77 -22.21
N ALA A 233 -8.48 18.03 -21.97
CA ALA A 233 -9.44 19.13 -22.01
C ALA A 233 -10.27 19.12 -23.32
N GLY A 234 -11.59 19.09 -23.18
CA GLY A 234 -12.54 19.02 -24.30
C GLY A 234 -12.86 17.63 -24.83
N LEU A 235 -12.29 16.55 -24.26
CA LEU A 235 -12.63 15.17 -24.60
C LEU A 235 -13.42 14.48 -23.48
N GLU A 236 -14.26 13.51 -23.84
CA GLU A 236 -15.05 12.71 -22.89
C GLU A 236 -14.34 11.41 -22.44
N THR A 237 -13.40 10.91 -23.24
CA THR A 237 -12.72 9.63 -22.96
C THR A 237 -11.63 9.83 -21.92
N THR A 238 -11.77 9.17 -20.77
CA THR A 238 -10.81 9.21 -19.68
C THR A 238 -9.53 8.42 -19.99
N LEU A 239 -8.45 8.76 -19.31
CA LEU A 239 -7.11 8.17 -19.51
C LEU A 239 -7.01 6.75 -18.96
N ARG A 240 -7.86 6.38 -18.00
CA ARG A 240 -8.08 5.00 -17.56
C ARG A 240 -9.55 4.69 -17.51
N VAL A 241 -9.87 3.41 -17.63
CA VAL A 241 -11.23 2.89 -17.41
C VAL A 241 -11.47 2.83 -15.91
N PHE A 242 -12.56 3.43 -15.45
CA PHE A 242 -13.03 3.24 -14.07
C PHE A 242 -13.41 1.76 -13.88
N GLU A 243 -12.88 1.14 -12.83
CA GLU A 243 -13.20 -0.22 -12.43
C GLU A 243 -13.67 -0.19 -10.99
N SER A 244 -14.86 -0.75 -10.73
CA SER A 244 -15.36 -0.87 -9.37
C SER A 244 -14.54 -1.90 -8.57
N ASP A 245 -14.57 -1.79 -7.24
CA ASP A 245 -13.93 -2.76 -6.34
C ASP A 245 -14.32 -4.21 -6.64
N HIS A 246 -15.60 -4.43 -6.96
CA HIS A 246 -16.14 -5.73 -7.32
C HIS A 246 -15.61 -6.24 -8.67
N ASP A 247 -15.60 -5.39 -9.69
CA ASP A 247 -15.10 -5.74 -11.03
C ASP A 247 -13.61 -6.07 -10.99
N ARG A 248 -12.85 -5.28 -10.22
CA ARG A 248 -11.42 -5.48 -10.00
C ARG A 248 -11.15 -6.79 -9.27
N ALA A 249 -11.83 -7.07 -8.16
CA ALA A 249 -11.67 -8.33 -7.44
C ALA A 249 -11.93 -9.53 -8.39
N SER A 250 -13.00 -9.43 -9.19
CA SER A 250 -13.36 -10.43 -10.20
C SER A 250 -12.31 -10.56 -11.30
N ARG A 251 -11.69 -9.45 -11.75
CA ARG A 251 -10.61 -9.47 -12.74
C ARG A 251 -9.34 -10.12 -12.19
N LEU A 252 -8.92 -9.75 -10.97
CA LEU A 252 -7.73 -10.29 -10.33
C LEU A 252 -7.84 -11.81 -10.13
N LEU A 253 -9.04 -12.28 -9.77
CA LEU A 253 -9.39 -13.71 -9.77
C LEU A 253 -9.18 -14.36 -11.14
N ARG A 254 -9.78 -13.79 -12.20
CA ARG A 254 -9.66 -14.32 -13.57
C ARG A 254 -8.22 -14.32 -14.08
N GLN A 255 -7.40 -13.38 -13.64
CA GLN A 255 -5.98 -13.28 -14.01
C GLN A 255 -5.08 -14.19 -13.19
N GLY A 256 -5.61 -14.90 -12.19
CA GLY A 256 -4.84 -15.77 -11.31
C GLY A 256 -3.89 -15.01 -10.40
N PHE A 257 -4.25 -13.78 -9.99
CA PHE A 257 -3.43 -13.00 -9.09
C PHE A 257 -3.28 -13.69 -7.73
N ASN A 258 -2.05 -13.77 -7.23
CA ASN A 258 -1.76 -14.43 -5.96
C ASN A 258 -2.09 -13.52 -4.77
N MET A 259 -3.20 -13.81 -4.10
CA MET A 259 -3.75 -13.04 -2.96
C MET A 259 -3.37 -13.58 -1.57
N ASP A 260 -2.41 -14.50 -1.47
CA ASP A 260 -2.02 -15.05 -0.16
C ASP A 260 -0.98 -14.20 0.56
N GLY A 261 -0.22 -13.38 -0.17
CA GLY A 261 0.67 -12.36 0.41
C GLY A 261 2.01 -12.84 0.95
N LEU A 262 2.37 -14.13 0.82
CA LEU A 262 3.66 -14.64 1.28
C LEU A 262 4.86 -13.94 0.61
N GLU A 263 4.83 -13.76 -0.71
CA GLU A 263 5.91 -13.09 -1.45
C GLU A 263 6.08 -11.64 -1.01
N LEU A 264 4.97 -10.96 -0.70
CA LEU A 264 4.97 -9.60 -0.18
C LEU A 264 5.65 -9.56 1.19
N VAL A 265 5.22 -10.38 2.15
CA VAL A 265 5.84 -10.45 3.48
C VAL A 265 7.34 -10.73 3.37
N GLN A 266 7.74 -11.68 2.51
CA GLN A 266 9.15 -11.99 2.29
C GLN A 266 9.93 -10.84 1.65
N ARG A 267 9.32 -10.08 0.73
CA ARG A 267 9.93 -8.88 0.14
C ARG A 267 10.10 -7.79 1.18
N GLU A 268 9.06 -7.49 1.95
CA GLU A 268 9.11 -6.51 3.03
C GLU A 268 10.18 -6.85 4.07
N LEU A 269 10.37 -8.13 4.42
CA LEU A 269 11.47 -8.57 5.29
C LEU A 269 12.87 -8.29 4.70
N ARG A 270 13.04 -8.43 3.38
CA ARG A 270 14.32 -8.14 2.72
C ARG A 270 14.61 -6.64 2.65
N GLU A 271 13.57 -5.83 2.43
CA GLU A 271 13.69 -4.38 2.22
C GLU A 271 13.65 -3.57 3.52
N HIS A 272 12.93 -4.05 4.54
CA HIS A 272 12.64 -3.34 5.77
C HIS A 272 12.98 -4.19 6.99
N GLN A 273 14.20 -4.01 7.51
CA GLN A 273 14.70 -4.71 8.71
C GLN A 273 14.02 -4.26 10.02
N GLN A 274 13.04 -3.36 9.96
CA GLN A 274 12.52 -2.64 11.13
C GLN A 274 11.50 -3.45 11.96
N SER A 275 11.05 -4.63 11.52
CA SER A 275 10.14 -5.45 12.33
C SER A 275 10.17 -6.93 11.92
N GLY A 276 10.54 -7.81 12.85
CA GLY A 276 10.48 -9.26 12.69
C GLY A 276 11.64 -9.88 11.87
N ARG A 277 12.28 -10.90 12.43
CA ARG A 277 13.05 -11.89 11.66
C ARG A 277 12.24 -13.17 11.67
N VAL A 278 12.22 -13.89 10.54
CA VAL A 278 11.67 -15.25 10.52
C VAL A 278 12.35 -16.06 11.64
N PRO A 279 11.58 -16.60 12.60
CA PRO A 279 12.16 -17.39 13.67
C PRO A 279 12.93 -18.60 13.13
N PRO A 280 13.96 -19.07 13.86
CA PRO A 280 14.60 -20.36 13.58
C PRO A 280 13.57 -21.50 13.49
N ASN A 281 13.86 -22.50 12.66
CA ASN A 281 12.92 -23.59 12.37
C ASN A 281 12.43 -24.36 13.61
N ASP A 282 13.23 -24.44 14.68
CA ASP A 282 12.90 -25.07 15.97
C ASP A 282 11.97 -24.22 16.86
N LYS A 283 11.82 -22.94 16.53
CA LYS A 283 10.90 -22.00 17.19
C LYS A 283 9.57 -21.84 16.46
N LEU A 284 9.47 -22.37 15.23
CA LEU A 284 8.23 -22.38 14.47
C LEU A 284 7.32 -23.53 14.91
N ARG A 285 6.01 -23.26 14.98
CA ARG A 285 4.94 -24.20 15.33
C ARG A 285 4.04 -24.49 14.12
N GLY A 286 3.38 -25.65 14.11
CA GLY A 286 2.60 -26.13 12.98
C GLY A 286 3.44 -26.68 11.79
N PRO A 287 2.78 -27.06 10.67
CA PRO A 287 1.33 -26.98 10.46
C PRO A 287 0.55 -27.94 11.36
N TYR A 288 -0.73 -27.64 11.57
CA TYR A 288 -1.69 -28.48 12.29
C TYR A 288 -2.64 -29.15 11.30
N GLU A 289 -3.30 -30.23 11.75
CA GLU A 289 -4.32 -30.88 10.94
C GLU A 289 -5.60 -30.04 10.98
N ALA A 290 -6.36 -29.99 9.87
CA ALA A 290 -7.62 -29.24 9.82
C ALA A 290 -8.66 -29.69 10.88
N ALA A 291 -8.53 -30.92 11.39
CA ALA A 291 -9.36 -31.42 12.49
C ALA A 291 -9.06 -30.74 13.84
N ASP A 292 -7.89 -30.13 14.00
CA ASP A 292 -7.49 -29.37 15.19
C ASP A 292 -7.98 -27.91 15.15
N TYR A 293 -8.54 -27.45 14.02
CA TYR A 293 -8.95 -26.06 13.85
C TYR A 293 -10.08 -25.69 14.81
N ILE A 294 -9.84 -24.61 15.55
CA ILE A 294 -10.72 -24.12 16.61
C ILE A 294 -11.83 -23.22 16.05
N LEU A 295 -11.57 -22.51 14.95
CA LEU A 295 -12.52 -21.65 14.26
C LEU A 295 -13.00 -22.25 12.94
N ASP A 296 -14.29 -22.12 12.68
CA ASP A 296 -14.87 -22.35 11.35
C ASP A 296 -15.15 -21.03 10.61
N ALA A 297 -15.61 -21.16 9.36
CA ALA A 297 -15.93 -20.03 8.50
C ALA A 297 -16.95 -19.07 9.10
N GLN A 298 -18.00 -19.61 9.72
CA GLN A 298 -19.10 -18.82 10.24
C GLN A 298 -18.66 -18.01 11.44
N ASP A 299 -17.92 -18.63 12.36
CA ASP A 299 -17.36 -17.93 13.53
C ASP A 299 -16.37 -16.84 13.10
N ALA A 300 -15.51 -17.10 12.10
CA ALA A 300 -14.58 -16.10 11.59
C ALA A 300 -15.28 -14.90 10.93
N ASP A 301 -16.33 -15.13 10.14
CA ASP A 301 -17.13 -14.04 9.53
C ASP A 301 -17.84 -13.21 10.61
N LEU A 302 -18.38 -13.84 11.67
CA LEU A 302 -19.01 -13.14 12.79
C LEU A 302 -18.00 -12.27 13.55
N ILE A 303 -16.79 -12.77 13.81
CA ILE A 303 -15.72 -12.01 14.46
C ILE A 303 -15.30 -10.82 13.58
N ALA A 304 -15.04 -11.03 12.28
CA ALA A 304 -14.65 -9.98 11.35
C ALA A 304 -15.69 -8.84 11.29
N SER A 305 -16.98 -9.19 11.27
CA SER A 305 -18.07 -8.22 11.20
C SER A 305 -18.20 -7.34 12.45
N ARG A 306 -17.81 -7.84 13.63
CA ARG A 306 -17.86 -7.08 14.89
C ARG A 306 -16.62 -6.24 15.12
N ALA A 307 -15.46 -6.76 14.73
CA ALA A 307 -14.19 -6.07 14.89
C ALA A 307 -14.22 -4.66 14.27
N HIS A 308 -15.04 -4.49 13.22
CA HIS A 308 -15.32 -3.19 12.64
C HIS A 308 -16.54 -2.54 13.30
N HIS A 309 -16.36 -1.34 13.84
CA HIS A 309 -17.49 -0.52 14.28
C HIS A 309 -18.41 -0.26 13.07
N PRO A 310 -19.74 -0.44 13.21
CA PRO A 310 -20.64 -0.16 12.10
C PRO A 310 -20.49 1.32 11.70
N PRO A 311 -20.27 1.62 10.42
CA PRO A 311 -20.17 2.99 9.96
C PRO A 311 -21.46 3.74 10.32
N PRO A 312 -21.39 5.05 10.63
CA PRO A 312 -22.57 5.84 10.99
C PRO A 312 -23.69 5.74 9.95
N ASN A 313 -23.34 5.47 8.69
CA ASN A 313 -24.23 5.10 7.62
C ASN A 313 -23.87 3.71 7.08
N ALA A 314 -24.75 2.72 7.25
CA ALA A 314 -24.60 1.37 6.72
C ALA A 314 -24.56 1.28 5.17
N ALA A 315 -24.74 2.40 4.47
CA ALA A 315 -24.68 2.50 3.01
C ALA A 315 -23.29 2.86 2.47
N ASP A 316 -22.36 3.32 3.33
CA ASP A 316 -21.13 3.98 2.89
C ASP A 316 -19.87 3.10 2.98
N GLU A 317 -19.83 2.07 3.84
CA GLU A 317 -18.67 1.17 3.94
C GLU A 317 -19.05 -0.32 4.02
N PRO A 318 -18.34 -1.19 3.29
CA PRO A 318 -18.61 -2.62 3.26
C PRO A 318 -18.12 -3.30 4.55
N VAL A 319 -18.99 -4.11 5.15
CA VAL A 319 -18.65 -4.91 6.33
C VAL A 319 -17.60 -5.96 5.96
N PRO A 320 -16.47 -6.03 6.67
CA PRO A 320 -15.44 -7.03 6.39
C PRO A 320 -15.93 -8.46 6.59
N HIS A 321 -15.51 -9.34 5.67
CA HIS A 321 -15.88 -10.75 5.65
C HIS A 321 -14.79 -11.56 4.92
N LEU A 322 -14.71 -12.86 5.20
CA LEU A 322 -13.78 -13.73 4.48
C LEU A 322 -14.22 -13.89 3.03
N SER A 323 -13.30 -13.65 2.10
CA SER A 323 -13.58 -13.81 0.68
C SER A 323 -14.00 -15.24 0.35
N VAL A 324 -15.08 -15.39 -0.42
CA VAL A 324 -15.62 -16.70 -0.80
C VAL A 324 -14.65 -17.57 -1.60
N TYR A 325 -13.72 -16.94 -2.31
CA TYR A 325 -12.74 -17.60 -3.18
C TYR A 325 -11.47 -18.05 -2.43
N TRP A 326 -11.21 -17.45 -1.26
CA TRP A 326 -10.02 -17.71 -0.45
C TRP A 326 -10.37 -18.14 0.96
N ARG A 327 -11.62 -18.54 1.21
CA ARG A 327 -12.14 -18.79 2.55
C ARG A 327 -11.33 -19.86 3.27
N SER A 328 -11.04 -20.97 2.61
CA SER A 328 -10.24 -22.05 3.22
C SER A 328 -8.82 -21.59 3.55
N ALA A 329 -8.19 -20.81 2.66
CA ALA A 329 -6.85 -20.28 2.88
C ALA A 329 -6.82 -19.25 4.01
N CYS A 330 -7.82 -18.37 4.11
CA CYS A 330 -7.96 -17.44 5.23
C CYS A 330 -8.11 -18.19 6.55
N LEU A 331 -8.97 -19.21 6.59
CA LEU A 331 -9.20 -20.02 7.78
C LEU A 331 -7.95 -20.79 8.21
N GLU A 332 -7.18 -21.33 7.25
CA GLU A 332 -5.90 -21.97 7.54
C GLU A 332 -4.93 -20.97 8.18
N VAL A 333 -4.72 -19.79 7.59
CA VAL A 333 -3.79 -18.79 8.16
C VAL A 333 -4.22 -18.35 9.56
N ILE A 334 -5.51 -18.09 9.79
CA ILE A 334 -6.04 -17.67 11.10
C ILE A 334 -5.89 -18.78 12.13
N ASN A 335 -6.38 -20.00 11.83
CA ASN A 335 -6.29 -21.11 12.78
C ASN A 335 -4.84 -21.45 13.10
N GLU A 336 -3.96 -21.48 12.10
CA GLU A 336 -2.54 -21.75 12.30
C GLU A 336 -1.85 -20.70 13.16
N ALA A 337 -2.22 -19.42 13.03
CA ALA A 337 -1.74 -18.34 13.89
C ALA A 337 -2.18 -18.55 15.35
N LEU A 338 -3.47 -18.79 15.58
CA LEU A 338 -4.06 -18.96 16.91
C LEU A 338 -3.59 -20.25 17.60
N LEU A 339 -3.52 -21.37 16.87
CA LEU A 339 -3.04 -22.65 17.40
C LEU A 339 -1.53 -22.60 17.71
N SER A 340 -0.73 -21.89 16.91
CA SER A 340 0.68 -21.66 17.20
C SER A 340 0.90 -20.86 18.48
N TYR A 341 0.03 -19.87 18.73
CA TYR A 341 0.03 -19.13 19.99
C TYR A 341 -0.36 -20.04 21.17
N LEU A 342 -1.43 -20.84 21.03
CA LEU A 342 -1.84 -21.80 22.07
C LEU A 342 -0.76 -22.84 22.40
N ASP A 343 -0.08 -23.41 21.40
CA ASP A 343 1.03 -24.35 21.60
C ASP A 343 2.23 -23.67 22.30
N SER A 344 2.45 -22.39 22.01
CA SER A 344 3.49 -21.60 22.70
C SER A 344 3.14 -21.38 24.18
N LEU A 345 1.89 -21.02 24.50
CA LEU A 345 1.41 -20.93 25.88
C LEU A 345 1.58 -22.27 26.62
N PHE A 346 1.20 -23.37 25.97
CA PHE A 346 1.35 -24.72 26.52
C PHE A 346 2.82 -25.08 26.82
N THR A 347 3.73 -24.72 25.92
CA THR A 347 5.17 -24.98 26.10
C THR A 347 5.69 -24.27 27.35
N VAL A 348 5.25 -23.03 27.61
CA VAL A 348 5.65 -22.24 28.78
C VAL A 348 5.12 -22.89 30.07
N THR A 349 3.85 -23.29 30.10
CA THR A 349 3.22 -23.87 31.29
C THR A 349 3.68 -25.30 31.60
N SER A 350 4.12 -26.06 30.61
CA SER A 350 4.66 -27.41 30.80
C SER A 350 5.98 -27.43 31.60
N HIS A 351 6.62 -26.27 31.76
CA HIS A 351 7.82 -26.09 32.59
C HIS A 351 7.53 -25.59 34.01
N SER A 352 6.29 -25.22 34.33
CA SER A 352 5.84 -24.86 35.68
C SER A 352 5.09 -26.04 36.31
N SER A 353 5.79 -26.92 37.04
CA SER A 353 5.13 -27.99 37.80
C SER A 353 4.42 -27.39 39.02
N THR A 354 3.09 -27.34 39.01
CA THR A 354 2.32 -27.05 40.22
C THR A 354 1.45 -28.25 40.55
N ASP A 355 1.98 -29.16 41.38
CA ASP A 355 1.23 -30.26 42.03
C ASP A 355 0.30 -29.74 43.16
N ASP A 356 -0.08 -28.45 43.12
CA ASP A 356 -0.80 -27.78 44.20
C ASP A 356 -2.25 -27.53 43.79
N ASP A 357 -3.19 -28.22 44.42
CA ASP A 357 -4.64 -28.09 44.22
C ASP A 357 -5.19 -26.69 44.63
N THR A 358 -4.32 -25.76 45.02
CA THR A 358 -4.66 -24.40 45.45
C THR A 358 -4.43 -23.33 44.39
N VAL A 359 -3.98 -23.68 43.17
CA VAL A 359 -3.74 -22.71 42.10
C VAL A 359 -5.06 -22.13 41.59
N GLY A 360 -5.33 -20.87 41.94
CA GLY A 360 -6.47 -20.11 41.45
C GLY A 360 -6.29 -19.60 40.02
N ARG A 361 -7.40 -19.29 39.34
CA ARG A 361 -7.45 -18.72 37.98
C ARG A 361 -6.54 -17.51 37.79
N GLU A 362 -6.44 -16.63 38.79
CA GLU A 362 -5.56 -15.45 38.77
C GLU A 362 -4.09 -15.83 38.61
N SER A 363 -3.63 -16.83 39.38
CA SER A 363 -2.25 -17.33 39.28
C SER A 363 -1.96 -17.99 37.94
N VAL A 364 -2.95 -18.70 37.36
CA VAL A 364 -2.81 -19.27 36.01
C VAL A 364 -2.74 -18.17 34.97
N ALA A 365 -3.64 -17.19 35.02
CA ALA A 365 -3.66 -16.07 34.09
C ALA A 365 -2.37 -15.25 34.13
N ALA A 366 -1.87 -14.93 35.33
CA ALA A 366 -0.60 -14.20 35.50
C ALA A 366 0.61 -14.98 34.96
N SER A 367 0.58 -16.32 35.03
CA SER A 367 1.62 -17.17 34.45
C SER A 367 1.56 -17.27 32.93
N LEU A 368 0.35 -17.25 32.36
CA LEU A 368 0.14 -17.28 30.90
C LEU A 368 0.51 -15.95 30.25
N PHE A 369 0.29 -14.84 30.95
CA PHE A 369 0.47 -13.48 30.44
C PHE A 369 1.41 -12.69 31.36
N PRO A 370 2.72 -12.98 31.37
CA PRO A 370 3.66 -12.39 32.33
C PRO A 370 3.80 -10.86 32.20
N LYS A 371 3.39 -10.25 31.09
CA LYS A 371 3.42 -8.79 30.88
C LYS A 371 2.06 -8.12 31.12
N HIS A 372 1.13 -8.75 31.84
CA HIS A 372 -0.21 -8.20 32.08
C HIS A 372 -0.24 -6.85 32.81
N ASP A 373 0.84 -6.49 33.52
CA ASP A 373 1.00 -5.18 34.18
C ASP A 373 1.47 -4.07 33.22
N GLU A 374 1.94 -4.41 32.01
CA GLU A 374 2.38 -3.44 31.00
C GLU A 374 1.18 -2.88 30.21
N GLU A 375 1.10 -1.56 30.10
CA GLU A 375 0.03 -0.89 29.35
C GLU A 375 0.08 -1.22 27.86
N SER A 376 -1.10 -1.39 27.26
CA SER A 376 -1.28 -1.59 25.80
C SER A 376 -0.59 -2.83 25.22
N THR A 377 -0.43 -3.91 25.99
CA THR A 377 0.10 -5.18 25.48
C THR A 377 -1.01 -6.20 25.22
N VAL A 378 -0.77 -7.14 24.30
CA VAL A 378 -1.63 -8.33 24.12
C VAL A 378 -1.81 -9.08 25.44
N ASP A 379 -0.74 -9.27 26.23
CA ASP A 379 -0.80 -9.94 27.54
C ASP A 379 -1.80 -9.29 28.51
N LYS A 380 -1.85 -7.95 28.59
CA LYS A 380 -2.80 -7.24 29.45
C LYS A 380 -4.25 -7.51 29.05
N TRP A 381 -4.54 -7.46 27.75
CA TRP A 381 -5.89 -7.72 27.23
C TRP A 381 -6.31 -9.18 27.40
N MET A 382 -5.39 -10.11 27.13
CA MET A 382 -5.62 -11.54 27.33
C MET A 382 -5.87 -11.86 28.79
N TYR A 383 -5.07 -11.33 29.72
CA TYR A 383 -5.26 -11.47 31.16
C TYR A 383 -6.62 -10.93 31.61
N THR A 384 -6.95 -9.70 31.20
CA THR A 384 -8.23 -9.06 31.55
C THR A 384 -9.41 -9.90 31.07
N THR A 385 -9.33 -10.44 29.86
CA THR A 385 -10.38 -11.27 29.26
C THR A 385 -10.52 -12.63 29.95
N ILE A 386 -9.43 -13.27 30.38
CA ILE A 386 -9.51 -14.50 31.19
C ILE A 386 -10.16 -14.24 32.55
N MET A 387 -9.85 -13.10 33.18
CA MET A 387 -10.34 -12.76 34.52
C MET A 387 -11.82 -12.35 34.50
N ASP A 388 -12.28 -11.69 33.43
CA ASP A 388 -13.68 -11.35 33.21
C ASP A 388 -14.12 -11.70 31.78
N PRO A 389 -14.45 -12.98 31.49
CA PRO A 389 -14.85 -13.42 30.16
C PRO A 389 -16.18 -12.82 29.69
N GLN A 390 -16.95 -12.20 30.58
CA GLN A 390 -18.23 -11.57 30.28
C GLN A 390 -18.09 -10.08 29.92
N SER A 391 -16.93 -9.47 30.21
CA SER A 391 -16.64 -8.08 29.85
C SER A 391 -16.69 -7.83 28.34
N SER A 392 -16.40 -8.85 27.53
CA SER A 392 -16.57 -8.84 26.08
C SER A 392 -17.64 -9.87 25.68
N PRO A 393 -18.84 -9.41 25.28
CA PRO A 393 -19.89 -10.30 24.76
C PRO A 393 -19.33 -11.20 23.67
N SER A 394 -19.81 -12.43 23.52
CA SER A 394 -19.40 -13.30 22.42
C SER A 394 -20.18 -13.00 21.14
N VAL A 395 -19.54 -13.15 19.99
CA VAL A 395 -20.22 -13.15 18.67
C VAL A 395 -20.23 -14.50 18.01
N ILE A 396 -19.34 -15.41 18.41
CA ILE A 396 -19.30 -16.75 17.86
C ILE A 396 -20.52 -17.57 18.27
N THR A 397 -20.82 -18.59 17.48
CA THR A 397 -22.07 -19.36 17.60
C THR A 397 -22.18 -20.08 18.95
N SER A 398 -21.05 -20.59 19.47
CA SER A 398 -20.97 -21.19 20.80
C SER A 398 -19.57 -21.09 21.38
N ARG A 399 -19.40 -20.21 22.38
CA ARG A 399 -18.15 -20.09 23.14
C ARG A 399 -17.82 -21.35 23.95
N GLU A 400 -18.83 -22.14 24.33
CA GLU A 400 -18.63 -23.44 24.99
C GLU A 400 -18.00 -24.46 24.03
N ALA A 401 -18.53 -24.60 22.81
CA ALA A 401 -17.95 -25.48 21.81
C ALA A 401 -16.53 -25.04 21.41
N PHE A 402 -16.30 -23.72 21.34
CA PHE A 402 -14.97 -23.16 21.09
C PHE A 402 -13.99 -23.50 22.22
N ALA A 403 -14.41 -23.36 23.48
CA ALA A 403 -13.66 -23.78 24.66
C ALA A 403 -13.34 -25.29 24.64
N ASP A 404 -14.30 -26.14 24.25
CA ASP A 404 -14.08 -27.59 24.15
C ASP A 404 -13.02 -27.94 23.09
N LYS A 405 -13.03 -27.26 21.94
CA LYS A 405 -12.01 -27.44 20.89
C LYS A 405 -10.62 -27.01 21.39
N ILE A 406 -10.52 -25.88 22.09
CA ILE A 406 -9.26 -25.41 22.70
C ILE A 406 -8.76 -26.44 23.71
N LEU A 407 -9.62 -26.94 24.59
CA LEU A 407 -9.26 -27.95 25.57
C LEU A 407 -8.82 -29.26 24.90
N ALA A 408 -9.49 -29.69 23.83
CA ALA A 408 -9.11 -30.87 23.06
C ALA A 408 -7.72 -30.70 22.43
N PHE A 409 -7.46 -29.54 21.80
CA PHE A 409 -6.16 -29.22 21.22
C PHE A 409 -5.05 -29.26 22.27
N VAL A 410 -5.23 -28.56 23.39
CA VAL A 410 -4.25 -28.51 24.49
C VAL A 410 -3.99 -29.90 25.09
N ASN A 411 -5.04 -30.70 25.30
CA ASN A 411 -4.91 -32.07 25.80
C ASN A 411 -4.16 -32.98 24.82
N SER A 412 -4.29 -32.76 23.50
CA SER A 412 -3.55 -33.55 22.50
C SER A 412 -2.03 -33.38 22.62
N ARG A 413 -1.56 -32.25 23.19
CA ARG A 413 -0.13 -31.92 23.35
C ARG A 413 0.44 -32.28 24.71
N SER A 414 -0.39 -32.76 25.63
CA SER A 414 0.06 -33.10 26.97
C SER A 414 0.91 -34.36 27.05
N ASP A 415 0.99 -35.17 25.97
CA ASP A 415 1.63 -36.50 25.94
C ASP A 415 1.17 -37.40 27.10
N GLY A 416 -0.09 -37.24 27.53
CA GLY A 416 -0.66 -37.97 28.67
C GLY A 416 -0.33 -37.40 30.05
N ARG A 417 0.35 -36.25 30.14
CA ARG A 417 0.50 -35.50 31.40
C ARG A 417 -0.80 -34.80 31.74
N ASP A 418 -1.26 -34.94 32.98
CA ASP A 418 -2.34 -34.09 33.48
C ASP A 418 -1.73 -32.76 33.91
N LEU A 419 -2.06 -31.68 33.20
CA LEU A 419 -1.47 -30.38 33.49
C LEU A 419 -2.23 -29.62 34.56
N GLY A 420 -3.41 -30.08 35.01
CA GLY A 420 -4.19 -29.51 36.12
C GLY A 420 -4.73 -28.08 35.88
N ILE A 421 -3.88 -27.15 35.44
CA ILE A 421 -4.13 -25.74 35.18
C ILE A 421 -5.29 -25.50 34.22
N TRP A 422 -5.46 -26.37 33.21
CA TRP A 422 -6.54 -26.27 32.23
C TRP A 422 -7.88 -26.74 32.78
N ARG A 423 -7.88 -27.46 33.91
CA ARG A 423 -9.08 -27.91 34.62
C ARG A 423 -9.48 -26.94 35.74
N VAL A 424 -8.67 -25.93 36.04
CA VAL A 424 -9.03 -24.86 36.99
C VAL A 424 -10.29 -24.17 36.50
N GLU A 425 -11.26 -24.02 37.40
CA GLU A 425 -12.58 -23.49 37.07
C GLU A 425 -12.49 -22.12 36.36
N GLY A 426 -13.15 -22.02 35.20
CA GLY A 426 -13.23 -20.79 34.41
C GLY A 426 -11.99 -20.47 33.58
N VAL A 427 -10.86 -21.19 33.70
CA VAL A 427 -9.65 -20.92 32.91
C VAL A 427 -9.87 -21.16 31.42
N ILE A 428 -10.45 -22.30 31.05
CA ILE A 428 -10.68 -22.63 29.63
C ILE A 428 -11.74 -21.71 29.01
N GLN A 429 -12.80 -21.36 29.74
CA GLN A 429 -13.80 -20.41 29.27
C GLN A 429 -13.21 -19.00 29.10
N GLY A 430 -12.33 -18.59 30.02
CA GLY A 430 -11.59 -17.34 29.91
C GLY A 430 -10.63 -17.34 28.73
N LEU A 431 -9.88 -18.43 28.54
CA LEU A 431 -8.99 -18.59 27.40
C LEU A 431 -9.75 -18.54 26.08
N ALA A 432 -10.93 -19.18 26.00
CA ALA A 432 -11.78 -19.10 24.81
C ALA A 432 -12.21 -17.65 24.51
N ALA A 433 -12.61 -16.87 25.52
CA ALA A 433 -12.91 -15.46 25.34
C ALA A 433 -11.68 -14.65 24.89
N ALA A 434 -10.51 -14.93 25.46
CA ALA A 434 -9.25 -14.28 25.10
C ALA A 434 -8.81 -14.61 23.66
N MET A 435 -8.96 -15.87 23.23
CA MET A 435 -8.67 -16.29 21.85
C MET A 435 -9.66 -15.70 20.84
N GLU A 436 -10.94 -15.54 21.21
CA GLU A 436 -11.92 -14.82 20.39
C GLU A 436 -11.52 -13.34 20.23
N TRP A 437 -11.08 -12.69 21.30
CA TRP A 437 -10.57 -11.32 21.23
C TRP A 437 -9.32 -11.19 20.35
N LEU A 438 -8.31 -12.06 20.54
CA LEU A 438 -7.10 -12.05 19.72
C LEU A 438 -7.41 -12.26 18.22
N CYS A 439 -8.36 -13.14 17.91
CA CYS A 439 -8.87 -13.30 16.55
C CYS A 439 -9.54 -12.03 16.02
N GLY A 440 -10.28 -11.33 16.89
CA GLY A 440 -10.88 -10.02 16.62
C GLY A 440 -9.86 -9.00 16.17
N GLU A 441 -8.78 -8.81 16.93
CA GLU A 441 -7.70 -7.86 16.58
C GLU A 441 -7.05 -8.19 15.22
N ILE A 442 -6.78 -9.47 14.97
CA ILE A 442 -6.23 -9.92 13.68
C ILE A 442 -7.19 -9.58 12.53
N LEU A 443 -8.48 -9.86 12.70
CA LEU A 443 -9.49 -9.64 11.66
C LEU A 443 -9.89 -8.17 11.51
N GLU A 444 -9.75 -7.35 12.55
CA GLU A 444 -9.90 -5.89 12.48
C GLU A 444 -8.89 -5.30 11.49
N LEU A 445 -7.61 -5.57 11.74
CA LEU A 445 -6.53 -5.08 10.89
C LEU A 445 -6.57 -5.66 9.48
N ALA A 446 -6.95 -6.94 9.35
CA ALA A 446 -7.17 -7.55 8.04
C ALA A 446 -8.34 -6.90 7.29
N GLY A 447 -9.43 -6.57 7.99
CA GLY A 447 -10.58 -5.87 7.41
C GLY A 447 -10.22 -4.45 6.95
N ASN A 448 -9.45 -3.70 7.76
CA ASN A 448 -8.89 -2.40 7.38
C ASN A 448 -8.03 -2.54 6.11
N SER A 449 -7.16 -3.55 6.07
CA SER A 449 -6.33 -3.81 4.89
C SER A 449 -7.16 -4.16 3.65
N ALA A 450 -8.23 -4.94 3.79
CA ALA A 450 -9.11 -5.27 2.67
C ALA A 450 -9.87 -4.04 2.12
N ILE A 451 -10.27 -3.11 3.01
CA ILE A 451 -10.88 -1.83 2.66
C ILE A 451 -9.87 -0.91 1.98
N ASP A 452 -8.66 -0.76 2.54
CA ASP A 452 -7.58 0.08 1.98
C ASP A 452 -7.13 -0.37 0.60
N HIS A 453 -7.20 -1.68 0.32
CA HIS A 453 -6.94 -2.24 -1.00
C HIS A 453 -8.19 -2.34 -1.89
N TRP A 454 -9.29 -1.71 -1.46
CA TRP A 454 -10.51 -1.53 -2.23
C TRP A 454 -11.07 -2.87 -2.75
N ARG A 455 -11.11 -3.87 -1.85
CA ARG A 455 -11.72 -5.19 -2.08
C ARG A 455 -13.14 -5.29 -1.52
N ASN A 456 -13.79 -4.15 -1.28
CA ASN A 456 -15.12 -4.10 -0.69
C ASN A 456 -15.23 -4.95 0.61
N GLY A 457 -14.21 -4.86 1.49
CA GLY A 457 -14.14 -5.61 2.75
C GLY A 457 -13.87 -7.12 2.61
N ALA A 458 -13.66 -7.66 1.40
CA ALA A 458 -13.38 -9.08 1.21
C ALA A 458 -11.93 -9.42 1.61
N ILE A 459 -11.78 -10.00 2.81
CA ILE A 459 -10.51 -10.40 3.41
C ILE A 459 -9.93 -11.60 2.66
N VAL A 460 -8.68 -11.47 2.23
CA VAL A 460 -7.85 -12.55 1.66
C VAL A 460 -6.63 -12.85 2.56
N PRO A 461 -5.88 -13.94 2.36
CA PRO A 461 -4.78 -14.28 3.29
C PRO A 461 -3.68 -13.21 3.32
N LEU A 462 -3.50 -12.46 2.22
CA LEU A 462 -2.64 -11.27 2.17
C LEU A 462 -2.98 -10.25 3.27
N ASP A 463 -4.27 -9.97 3.47
CA ASP A 463 -4.75 -8.99 4.46
C ASP A 463 -4.41 -9.43 5.88
N ILE A 464 -4.64 -10.71 6.19
CA ILE A 464 -4.31 -11.30 7.49
C ILE A 464 -2.81 -11.24 7.73
N ARG A 465 -2.01 -11.58 6.71
CA ARG A 465 -0.56 -11.55 6.81
C ARG A 465 -0.02 -10.15 7.07
N LEU A 466 -0.57 -9.15 6.38
CA LEU A 466 -0.22 -7.73 6.54
C LEU A 466 -0.68 -7.16 7.88
N GLY A 467 -1.89 -7.49 8.33
CA GLY A 467 -2.40 -7.07 9.65
C GLY A 467 -1.47 -7.53 10.78
N ILE A 468 -1.12 -8.81 10.81
CA ILE A 468 -0.16 -9.36 11.78
C ILE A 468 1.23 -8.73 11.59
N ARG A 469 1.66 -8.46 10.35
CA ARG A 469 3.00 -7.93 10.05
C ARG A 469 3.20 -6.52 10.58
N ASN A 470 2.19 -5.68 10.41
CA ASN A 470 2.26 -4.25 10.67
C ASN A 470 2.03 -3.93 12.15
N ASP A 471 1.48 -4.87 12.91
CA ASP A 471 1.32 -4.77 14.35
C ASP A 471 2.41 -5.56 15.11
N GLN A 472 3.18 -4.86 15.95
CA GLN A 472 4.32 -5.47 16.64
C GLN A 472 3.89 -6.46 17.72
N ASP A 473 2.76 -6.22 18.38
CA ASP A 473 2.28 -7.05 19.49
C ASP A 473 1.60 -8.31 18.96
N LEU A 474 0.82 -8.21 17.87
CA LEU A 474 0.31 -9.39 17.16
C LEU A 474 1.45 -10.22 16.57
N MET A 475 2.44 -9.59 15.93
CA MET A 475 3.63 -10.31 15.45
C MET A 475 4.37 -11.02 16.58
N ALA A 476 4.49 -10.40 17.76
CA ALA A 476 5.11 -11.03 18.92
C ALA A 476 4.28 -12.22 19.45
N ALA A 477 2.95 -12.12 19.42
CA ALA A 477 2.05 -13.18 19.84
C ALA A 477 2.03 -14.37 18.87
N VAL A 478 1.67 -14.15 17.61
CA VAL A 478 1.39 -15.24 16.65
C VAL A 478 2.54 -15.52 15.67
N GLY A 479 3.62 -14.74 15.72
CA GLY A 479 4.77 -14.86 14.81
C GLY A 479 5.57 -16.15 14.94
N CYS A 480 5.19 -17.09 15.81
CA CYS A 480 5.73 -18.45 15.82
C CYS A 480 5.05 -19.38 14.80
N SER A 481 3.99 -18.96 14.12
CA SER A 481 3.29 -19.79 13.12
C SER A 481 4.14 -20.10 11.89
N ARG A 482 4.35 -21.38 11.60
CA ARG A 482 5.05 -21.84 10.39
C ARG A 482 4.27 -21.45 9.13
N VAL A 483 2.95 -21.61 9.13
CA VAL A 483 2.10 -21.29 7.97
C VAL A 483 2.12 -19.79 7.66
N TYR A 484 2.21 -18.94 8.69
CA TYR A 484 2.39 -17.50 8.50
C TYR A 484 3.68 -17.16 7.72
N TRP A 485 4.79 -17.85 7.97
CA TRP A 485 6.09 -17.55 7.35
C TRP A 485 6.41 -18.33 6.08
N MET A 486 5.84 -19.52 5.93
CA MET A 486 6.23 -20.48 4.90
C MET A 486 5.11 -20.80 3.90
N GLY A 487 3.91 -20.29 4.13
CA GLY A 487 2.72 -20.57 3.30
C GLY A 487 1.87 -21.72 3.85
N GLY A 488 0.61 -21.75 3.42
CA GLY A 488 -0.37 -22.77 3.77
C GLY A 488 -0.15 -24.10 3.05
N THR A 489 -0.88 -25.11 3.50
CA THR A 489 -0.95 -26.45 2.91
C THR A 489 -2.13 -26.59 1.94
N LEU A 490 -3.09 -25.66 1.95
CA LEU A 490 -4.24 -25.64 1.07
C LEU A 490 -3.97 -24.86 -0.23
N GLY A 491 -4.66 -25.27 -1.31
CA GLY A 491 -4.63 -24.55 -2.58
C GLY A 491 -5.22 -23.15 -2.46
N TRP A 492 -4.72 -22.23 -3.29
CA TRP A 492 -4.95 -20.78 -3.17
C TRP A 492 -6.34 -20.33 -3.61
N VAL A 493 -7.14 -21.17 -4.26
CA VAL A 493 -8.48 -20.81 -4.75
C VAL A 493 -9.42 -21.96 -4.43
N ASP A 494 -10.42 -21.69 -3.59
CA ASP A 494 -11.53 -22.61 -3.40
C ASP A 494 -12.26 -22.77 -4.74
N SER A 495 -12.64 -23.99 -5.11
CA SER A 495 -13.42 -24.23 -6.33
C SER A 495 -14.76 -23.49 -6.22
N ALA A 496 -14.83 -22.28 -6.74
CA ALA A 496 -16.05 -21.50 -6.75
C ALA A 496 -17.11 -22.21 -7.62
N PRO A 497 -18.40 -22.20 -7.24
CA PRO A 497 -19.45 -22.44 -8.21
C PRO A 497 -19.35 -21.36 -9.28
N GLU A 498 -19.52 -21.74 -10.54
CA GLU A 498 -19.28 -20.91 -11.72
C GLU A 498 -19.78 -19.45 -11.57
N VAL A 499 -18.81 -18.52 -11.61
CA VAL A 499 -18.87 -17.06 -11.86
C VAL A 499 -19.28 -16.15 -10.72
#